data_AF-A0A969N525-F1
#
_entry.id   AF-A0A969N525-F1
#
_cell.length_a   1.000
_cell.length_b   1.000
_cell.length_c   1.000
_cell.angle_alpha   90.00
_cell.angle_beta   90.00
_cell.angle_gamma   90.00
#
_symmetry.space_group_name_H-M   'P 1'
#
loop_
_entity.id
_entity.type
_entity.pdbx_description
1 polymer ?
#
loop_
_entity_poly.entity_id
_entity_poly.type
_entity_poly.pdbx_seq_one_letter_code
_entity_poly.pdbx_strand_id
1 'polypeptide(L)' 'ATGFLVVVPAQEGRLEQVQSQVPDAFLRRSGEQTVIQVGSYQMRSSAEQAVQSLMELGLQGQIIDLATANQAN' A
#
# COMPACT_ATOMS: atom_id res chain seq x y z
N ALA A 1 -17.82 0.92 -5.48
CA ALA A 1 -16.81 -0.15 -5.54
C ALA A 1 -15.84 0.08 -4.40
N THR A 2 -15.85 -0.79 -3.40
CA THR A 2 -14.87 -0.78 -2.32
C THR A 2 -13.59 -1.43 -2.85
N GLY A 3 -12.49 -0.67 -2.81
CA GLY A 3 -11.18 -1.09 -3.34
C GLY A 3 -10.21 -1.51 -2.24
N PHE A 4 -9.09 -2.07 -2.65
CA PHE A 4 -7.96 -2.45 -1.81
C PHE A 4 -6.82 -1.46 -2.04
N LEU A 5 -6.21 -0.96 -0.98
CA LEU A 5 -4.98 -0.18 -1.09
C LEU A 5 -3.80 -1.09 -0.78
N VAL A 6 -2.75 -1.00 -1.58
CA VAL A 6 -1.46 -1.59 -1.24
C VAL A 6 -0.57 -0.49 -0.71
N VAL A 7 -0.15 -0.67 0.53
CA VAL A 7 0.76 0.24 1.22
C VAL A 7 2.00 -0.52 1.67
N VAL A 8 3.12 0.17 1.84
CA VAL A 8 4.33 -0.38 2.46
C VAL A 8 4.69 0.48 3.67
N PRO A 9 5.33 -0.07 4.73
CA PRO A 9 5.76 0.73 5.86
C PRO A 9 6.78 1.78 5.40
N ALA A 10 6.59 3.03 5.84
CA ALA A 10 7.55 4.08 5.58
C ALA A 10 8.86 3.76 6.32
N GLN A 11 9.96 3.66 5.57
CA GLN A 11 11.32 3.51 6.09
C GLN A 11 12.22 4.52 5.39
N GLU A 12 13.33 4.91 6.03
CA GLU A 12 14.29 5.84 5.45
C GLU A 12 14.75 5.36 4.07
N GLY A 13 14.66 6.23 3.05
CA GLY A 13 15.01 5.93 1.66
C GLY A 13 14.00 5.06 0.88
N ARG A 14 13.02 4.44 1.53
CA ARG A 14 12.03 3.57 0.85
C ARG A 14 11.01 4.38 0.04
N LEU A 15 10.66 5.58 0.48
CA LEU A 15 9.75 6.45 -0.27
C LEU A 15 10.29 6.77 -1.67
N GLU A 16 11.57 7.10 -1.78
CA GLU A 16 12.20 7.45 -3.07
C GLU A 16 12.25 6.24 -4.00
N GLN A 17 12.56 5.05 -3.47
CA GLN A 17 12.51 3.81 -4.25
C GLN A 17 11.11 3.51 -4.79
N VAL A 18 10.09 3.68 -3.94
CA VAL A 18 8.69 3.45 -4.34
C VAL A 18 8.22 4.54 -5.31
N GLN A 19 8.56 5.81 -5.09
CA GLN A 19 8.23 6.91 -6.02
C GLN A 19 8.87 6.73 -7.40
N SER A 20 10.06 6.14 -7.46
CA SER A 20 10.74 5.83 -8.73
C SER A 20 10.00 4.78 -9.55
N GLN A 21 9.36 3.81 -8.89
CA GLN A 21 8.55 2.76 -9.53
C GLN A 21 7.12 3.23 -9.80
N VAL A 22 6.53 3.93 -8.83
CA VAL A 22 5.16 4.42 -8.86
C VAL A 22 5.18 5.91 -8.52
N PRO A 23 5.12 6.80 -9.52
CA PRO A 23 5.20 8.25 -9.29
C PRO A 23 4.01 8.77 -8.47
N ASP A 24 2.88 8.05 -8.48
CA ASP A 24 1.71 8.31 -7.65
C ASP A 24 1.86 7.78 -6.21
N ALA A 25 3.02 7.25 -5.83
CA ALA A 25 3.24 6.77 -4.48
C ALA A 25 3.56 7.91 -3.53
N PHE A 26 2.84 7.95 -2.40
CA PHE A 26 3.01 9.01 -1.41
C PHE A 26 2.94 8.46 0.01
N LEU A 27 3.61 9.17 0.93
CA LEU A 27 3.45 8.92 2.36
C LEU A 27 2.04 9.32 2.79
N ARG A 28 1.33 8.36 3.39
CA ARG A 28 0.04 8.55 4.02
C ARG A 28 0.17 8.16 5.48
N ARG A 29 -0.43 8.95 6.38
CA ARG A 29 -0.56 8.56 7.78
C ARG A 29 -1.74 7.59 7.92
N SER A 30 -1.49 6.40 8.43
CA SER A 30 -2.51 5.38 8.71
C SER A 30 -2.52 5.11 10.22
N GLY A 31 -3.43 5.79 10.92
CA GLY A 31 -3.44 5.82 12.39
C GLY A 31 -2.18 6.51 12.93
N GLU A 32 -1.46 5.81 13.81
CA GLU A 32 -0.22 6.29 14.45
C GLU A 32 1.04 6.03 13.60
N GLN A 33 0.94 5.25 12.52
CA GLN A 33 2.08 4.90 11.67
C GLN A 33 2.02 5.62 10.32
N THR A 34 3.20 5.94 9.79
CA THR A 34 3.33 6.46 8.43
C THR A 34 3.56 5.28 7.48
N VAL A 35 2.74 5.19 6.45
CA VAL A 35 2.84 4.17 5.40
C VAL A 35 3.00 4.87 4.06
N ILE A 36 3.60 4.21 3.09
CA ILE A 36 3.70 4.68 1.71
C ILE A 36 2.60 3.97 0.93
N GLN A 37 1.62 4.71 0.44
CA GLN A 37 0.66 4.13 -0.48
C GLN A 37 1.33 3.96 -1.83
N VAL A 38 1.36 2.71 -2.31
CA VAL A 38 1.94 2.36 -3.60
C VAL A 38 0.87 2.36 -4.68
N GLY A 39 -0.36 1.97 -4.35
CA GLY A 39 -1.45 1.96 -5.34
C GLY A 39 -2.79 1.52 -4.78
N SER A 40 -3.82 1.67 -5.60
CA SER A 40 -5.18 1.20 -5.34
C SER A 40 -5.60 0.16 -6.36
N TYR A 41 -6.25 -0.88 -5.88
CA TYR A 41 -6.69 -2.04 -6.64
C TYR A 41 -8.18 -2.25 -6.42
N GLN A 42 -8.89 -2.68 -7.46
CA GLN A 42 -10.33 -2.96 -7.33
C GLN A 42 -10.60 -4.39 -6.86
N MET A 43 -9.65 -5.30 -7.07
CA MET A 43 -9.77 -6.72 -6.74
C MET A 43 -8.73 -7.12 -5.70
N ARG A 44 -9.15 -7.98 -4.76
CA ARG A 44 -8.28 -8.53 -3.73
C ARG A 44 -7.11 -9.30 -4.34
N SER A 45 -7.38 -10.15 -5.33
CA SER A 45 -6.35 -10.95 -5.99
C SER A 45 -5.26 -10.10 -6.66
N SER A 46 -5.63 -8.95 -7.24
CA SER A 46 -4.63 -8.02 -7.79
C SER A 46 -3.78 -7.37 -6.70
N ALA A 47 -4.39 -7.01 -5.57
CA ALA A 47 -3.65 -6.49 -4.42
C ALA A 47 -2.74 -7.55 -3.79
N GLU A 48 -3.20 -8.81 -3.69
CA GLU A 48 -2.41 -9.95 -3.22
C GLU A 48 -1.20 -10.21 -4.11
N GLN A 49 -1.37 -10.22 -5.43
CA GLN A 49 -0.25 -10.34 -6.36
C GLN A 49 0.74 -9.18 -6.21
N ALA A 50 0.27 -7.94 -6.10
CA ALA A 50 1.13 -6.79 -5.89
C ALA A 50 1.93 -6.89 -4.59
N VAL A 51 1.29 -7.30 -3.49
CA VAL A 51 1.98 -7.52 -2.21
C VAL A 51 2.98 -8.66 -2.30
N GLN A 52 2.68 -9.72 -3.04
CA GLN A 52 3.58 -10.84 -3.26
C GLN A 52 4.84 -10.41 -4.03
N SER A 53 4.68 -9.65 -5.11
CA SER A 53 5.81 -9.07 -5.85
C SER A 53 6.62 -8.09 -4.99
N LEU A 54 5.97 -7.28 -4.15
CA LEU A 54 6.66 -6.41 -3.20
C LEU A 54 7.48 -7.22 -2.19
N MET A 55 6.93 -8.32 -1.66
CA MET A 55 7.64 -9.20 -0.73
C MET A 55 8.87 -9.85 -1.36
N GLU A 56 8.80 -10.24 -2.63
CA GLU A 56 9.95 -10.74 -3.39
C GLU A 56 11.06 -9.69 -3.56
N LEU A 57 10.69 -8.41 -3.59
CA LEU A 57 11.61 -7.27 -3.61
C LEU A 57 12.12 -6.87 -2.20
N GLY A 58 11.75 -7.61 -1.15
CA GLY A 58 12.07 -7.28 0.24
C GLY A 58 11.26 -6.10 0.80
N LEU A 59 10.18 -5.71 0.13
CA LEU A 59 9.25 -4.67 0.55
C LEU A 59 8.03 -5.33 1.22
N GLN A 60 7.81 -5.04 2.50
CA GLN A 60 6.66 -5.58 3.23
C GLN A 60 5.38 -4.85 2.82
N GLY A 61 4.73 -5.31 1.75
CA GLY A 61 3.42 -4.82 1.33
C GLY A 61 2.32 -5.23 2.32
N GLN A 62 1.41 -4.31 2.60
CA GLN A 62 0.17 -4.54 3.34
C GLN A 62 -1.03 -4.16 2.47
N ILE A 63 -2.06 -5.01 2.51
CA ILE A 63 -3.33 -4.76 1.87
C ILE A 63 -4.26 -4.13 2.89
N ILE A 64 -4.72 -2.91 2.61
CA ILE A 64 -5.76 -2.23 3.38
C ILE A 64 -7.06 -2.34 2.59
N ASP A 65 -8.04 -3.02 3.18
CA ASP A 65 -9.38 -3.10 2.62
C ASP A 65 -10.18 -1.84 2.95
N LEU A 66 -10.55 -1.07 1.92
CA LEU A 66 -11.32 0.17 2.11
C LEU A 66 -12.77 -0.09 2.53
N ALA A 67 -13.30 -1.31 2.33
CA ALA A 67 -14.63 -1.66 2.80
C ALA A 67 -14.69 -1.69 4.32
N THR A 68 -13.70 -2.35 4.91
CA THR A 68 -13.55 -2.48 6.36
C THR A 68 -13.13 -1.15 6.99
N ALA A 69 -12.25 -0.38 6.34
CA ALA A 69 -11.84 0.93 6.84
C ALA A 69 -13.00 1.95 6.94
N ASN A 70 -13.96 1.92 6.01
CA ASN A 70 -15.13 2.80 6.04
C ASN A 70 -16.29 2.30 6.93
N GLN A 71 -16.25 1.05 7.39
CA GLN A 71 -17.26 0.49 8.31
C GLN A 71 -16.94 0.69 9.79
N ALA A 72 -15.80 1.29 10.13
CA ALA A 72 -15.40 1.58 11.51
C ALA A 72 -15.86 2.98 12.01
N ASN A 73 -16.81 3.64 11.33
CA ASN A 73 -17.42 4.91 11.77
C ASN A 73 -18.84 4.71 12.32
#